data_AF-A0A183V8H5-F1
#
_entry.id   AF-A0A183V8H5-F1
#
_cell.length_a   1.000
_cell.length_b   1.000
_cell.length_c   1.000
_cell.angle_alpha   90.00
_cell.angle_beta   90.00
_cell.angle_gamma   90.00
#
_symmetry.space_group_name_H-M   'P 1'
#
loop_
_entity.id
_entity.type
_entity.pdbx_description
1 polymer ?
#
loop_
_entity_poly.entity_id
_entity_poly.type
_entity_poly.pdbx_seq_one_letter_code
_entity_poly.pdbx_strand_id
1 'polypeptide(L)'
;MVPDSVTWGNCLTKNDSMAYADRIAVCAISKSSSHPCNPRSSKYYTWASDEVHSQEVIGYDGSRFSATIYGFKDVRPEKYQAYYVYYNKTINGGVPAAEDIVAVPIEGFTFEFDTMGGVYAFTVGARNQSSKLQPQMNIHSIVPANNVNILLQIPQYIVISAAEVIFSITGLEFAYSQAAPSMKSVVQAIWLLTVAFGDIIIIIIARLDLFSDLAIEMFSYAGGMFVVITVFALIAIFYYDYADYSDETATADTCTSDGTDNASFVADSEDRLSGTKM
;
A
#
# COMPACT_ATOMS: atom_id res chain seq x y z
N MET A 1 6.92 -30.13 43.21
CA MET A 1 5.48 -30.35 42.94
C MET A 1 5.13 -29.50 41.73
N VAL A 2 5.36 -30.10 40.57
CA VAL A 2 4.94 -29.60 39.25
C VAL A 2 3.53 -30.16 39.03
N PRO A 3 2.54 -29.40 38.53
CA PRO A 3 1.23 -29.97 38.27
C PRO A 3 1.29 -30.99 37.13
N ASP A 4 0.82 -32.21 37.39
CA ASP A 4 0.74 -33.36 36.46
C ASP A 4 -0.37 -33.22 35.39
N SER A 5 -0.74 -32.00 34.98
CA SER A 5 -1.88 -31.78 34.09
C SER A 5 -1.56 -30.79 32.97
N VAL A 6 -0.58 -31.13 32.14
CA VAL A 6 -0.81 -31.05 30.68
C VAL A 6 -0.62 -32.46 30.15
N THR A 7 -1.49 -33.36 30.61
CA THR A 7 -1.74 -34.58 29.88
C THR A 7 -2.35 -34.15 28.55
N TRP A 8 -1.64 -34.42 27.45
CA TRP A 8 -2.25 -34.58 26.14
C TRP A 8 -3.27 -35.70 26.30
N GLY A 9 -4.47 -35.32 26.73
CA GLY A 9 -5.58 -36.21 26.95
C GLY A 9 -5.84 -36.87 25.61
N ASN A 10 -5.37 -38.10 25.52
CA ASN A 10 -5.68 -39.09 24.52
C ASN A 10 -6.84 -38.69 23.60
N CYS A 11 -6.55 -38.65 22.30
CA CYS A 11 -7.48 -38.95 21.23
C CYS A 11 -8.09 -40.37 21.37
N LEU A 12 -8.59 -40.75 22.55
CA LEU A 12 -9.16 -42.09 22.84
C LEU A 12 -10.64 -42.03 23.20
N THR A 13 -11.34 -40.96 22.85
CA THR A 13 -12.76 -41.06 22.53
C THR A 13 -12.91 -40.88 21.03
N LYS A 14 -13.30 -41.98 20.37
CA LYS A 14 -13.60 -42.10 18.94
C LYS A 14 -14.38 -40.88 18.41
N ASN A 15 -13.65 -39.88 17.96
CA ASN A 15 -13.91 -38.96 16.86
C ASN A 15 -12.74 -37.96 16.86
N ASP A 16 -11.77 -38.26 16.00
CA ASP A 16 -10.52 -37.53 15.89
C ASP A 16 -10.73 -36.03 15.60
N SER A 17 -9.79 -35.24 16.14
CA SER A 17 -9.50 -33.84 15.85
C SER A 17 -10.40 -32.77 16.50
N MET A 18 -10.10 -32.45 17.75
CA MET A 18 -10.31 -31.08 18.23
C MET A 18 -9.00 -30.57 18.83
N ALA A 19 -8.29 -29.76 18.05
CA ALA A 19 -7.25 -28.89 18.57
C ALA A 19 -7.86 -28.01 19.67
N TYR A 20 -7.10 -27.67 20.71
CA TYR A 20 -7.55 -26.75 21.74
C TYR A 20 -8.11 -25.47 21.09
N ALA A 21 -9.41 -25.22 21.29
CA ALA A 21 -10.20 -24.22 20.56
C ALA A 21 -10.82 -23.15 21.47
N ASP A 22 -10.31 -23.02 22.71
CA ASP A 22 -10.80 -22.02 23.64
C ASP A 22 -10.11 -20.67 23.39
N ARG A 23 -9.04 -20.33 24.11
CA ARG A 23 -8.37 -19.03 23.96
C ARG A 23 -6.86 -19.17 23.86
N ILE A 24 -6.30 -18.53 22.84
CA ILE A 24 -4.85 -18.36 22.74
C ILE A 24 -4.55 -16.91 23.14
N ALA A 25 -3.52 -16.71 23.93
CA ALA A 25 -3.03 -15.37 24.22
C ALA A 25 -1.53 -15.28 23.97
N VAL A 26 -1.10 -14.06 23.71
CA VAL A 26 0.26 -13.68 23.43
C VAL A 26 0.62 -12.58 24.42
N CYS A 27 1.72 -12.81 25.12
CA CYS A 27 2.14 -12.00 26.24
C CYS A 27 3.63 -11.66 26.09
N ALA A 28 3.97 -10.39 26.36
CA ALA A 28 5.36 -9.96 26.33
C ALA A 28 6.17 -10.72 27.39
N ILE A 29 7.33 -11.23 27.01
CA ILE A 29 8.21 -11.98 27.91
C ILE A 29 8.82 -11.01 28.91
N SER A 30 8.25 -10.97 30.12
CA SER A 30 8.80 -10.20 31.24
C SER A 30 9.61 -11.10 32.16
N LYS A 31 10.88 -10.73 32.41
CA LYS A 31 11.82 -11.50 33.26
C LYS A 31 11.46 -11.51 34.75
N SER A 32 10.44 -10.74 35.19
CA SER A 32 10.16 -10.49 36.60
C SER A 32 8.67 -10.33 36.90
N SER A 33 7.83 -11.23 36.40
CA SER A 33 6.39 -11.25 36.76
C SER A 33 6.03 -12.58 37.41
N SER A 34 5.37 -12.54 38.57
CA SER A 34 4.72 -13.70 39.19
C SER A 34 3.57 -14.26 38.33
N HIS A 35 3.08 -13.47 37.37
CA HIS A 35 2.07 -13.84 36.39
C HIS A 35 2.54 -13.46 34.98
N PRO A 36 3.11 -14.39 34.19
CA PRO A 36 3.74 -14.07 32.90
C PRO A 36 2.76 -13.50 31.86
N CYS A 37 1.45 -13.69 32.04
CA CYS A 37 0.45 -13.35 31.02
C CYS A 37 -0.76 -12.59 31.60
N ASN A 38 -0.55 -11.41 32.19
CA ASN A 38 -1.60 -10.62 32.84
C ASN A 38 -2.58 -9.96 31.83
N PRO A 39 -3.90 -10.24 31.86
CA PRO A 39 -4.90 -9.68 30.94
C PRO A 39 -5.08 -8.16 31.01
N ARG A 40 -4.71 -7.54 32.14
CA ARG A 40 -4.78 -6.07 32.33
C ARG A 40 -3.55 -5.34 31.79
N SER A 41 -2.54 -6.06 31.31
CA SER A 41 -1.38 -5.47 30.68
C SER A 41 -1.72 -4.94 29.29
N SER A 42 -1.15 -3.80 28.90
CA SER A 42 -1.24 -3.28 27.53
C SER A 42 -0.55 -4.19 26.48
N LYS A 43 0.22 -5.16 26.94
CA LYS A 43 1.00 -6.11 26.14
C LYS A 43 0.43 -7.54 26.23
N TYR A 44 -0.89 -7.62 26.39
CA TYR A 44 -1.66 -8.86 26.40
C TYR A 44 -2.60 -8.84 25.20
N TYR A 45 -2.46 -9.83 24.33
CA TYR A 45 -3.26 -9.98 23.13
C TYR A 45 -3.89 -11.36 23.16
N THR A 46 -5.21 -11.45 23.13
CA THR A 46 -5.91 -12.75 23.18
C THR A 46 -6.81 -12.92 21.97
N TRP A 47 -6.81 -14.11 21.40
CA TRP A 47 -7.81 -14.56 20.46
C TRP A 47 -8.82 -15.43 21.20
N ALA A 48 -10.08 -15.01 21.13
CA ALA A 48 -11.16 -15.71 21.78
C ALA A 48 -11.85 -16.70 20.82
N SER A 49 -12.51 -17.72 21.37
CA SER A 49 -13.16 -18.79 20.60
C SER A 49 -14.24 -18.27 19.63
N ASP A 50 -14.80 -17.09 19.88
CA ASP A 50 -15.76 -16.40 19.01
C ASP A 50 -15.12 -15.70 17.80
N GLU A 51 -13.82 -15.41 17.84
CA GLU A 51 -13.06 -14.84 16.72
C GLU A 51 -12.51 -15.93 15.77
N VAL A 52 -12.77 -17.20 16.08
CA VAL A 52 -12.23 -18.36 15.39
C VAL A 52 -13.07 -18.74 14.18
N HIS A 53 -12.40 -18.87 13.03
CA HIS A 53 -13.03 -19.35 11.81
C HIS A 53 -12.38 -20.66 11.38
N SER A 54 -13.20 -21.70 11.17
CA SER A 54 -12.72 -22.95 10.55
C SER A 54 -12.61 -22.77 9.05
N GLN A 55 -11.45 -23.08 8.49
CA GLN A 55 -11.21 -23.08 7.05
C GLN A 55 -10.64 -24.42 6.61
N GLU A 56 -11.14 -24.94 5.49
CA GLU A 56 -10.58 -26.14 4.87
C GLU A 56 -9.30 -25.76 4.11
N VAL A 57 -8.18 -26.32 4.52
CA VAL A 57 -6.86 -26.11 3.93
C VAL A 57 -6.45 -27.37 3.18
N ILE A 58 -5.96 -27.20 1.96
CA ILE A 58 -5.48 -28.29 1.12
C ILE A 58 -3.96 -28.33 1.26
N GLY A 59 -3.45 -29.44 1.80
CA GLY A 59 -2.00 -29.67 1.90
C GLY A 59 -1.38 -29.90 0.52
N TYR A 60 -0.05 -29.77 0.43
CA TYR A 60 0.70 -30.02 -0.80
C TYR A 60 0.50 -31.45 -1.36
N ASP A 61 0.16 -32.41 -0.49
CA ASP A 61 -0.15 -33.79 -0.85
C ASP A 61 -1.60 -34.01 -1.34
N GLY A 62 -2.39 -32.93 -1.49
CA GLY A 62 -3.80 -32.99 -1.88
C GLY A 62 -4.77 -33.42 -0.76
N SER A 63 -4.26 -33.68 0.44
CA SER A 63 -5.04 -33.99 1.63
C SER A 63 -5.74 -32.75 2.17
N ARG A 64 -7.02 -32.90 2.53
CA ARG A 64 -7.86 -31.82 3.06
C ARG A 64 -7.83 -31.87 4.58
N PHE A 65 -7.49 -30.74 5.20
CA PHE A 65 -7.46 -30.60 6.65
C PHE A 65 -8.36 -29.42 7.07
N SER A 66 -9.06 -29.58 8.19
CA SER A 66 -9.76 -28.45 8.81
C SER A 66 -8.76 -27.69 9.67
N ALA A 67 -8.45 -26.46 9.29
CA ALA A 67 -7.58 -25.57 10.04
C ALA A 67 -8.41 -24.49 10.75
N THR A 68 -7.85 -24.01 11.86
CA THR A 68 -8.42 -22.94 12.66
C THR A 68 -7.67 -21.65 12.35
N ILE A 69 -8.38 -20.64 11.85
CA ILE A 69 -7.80 -19.34 11.52
C ILE A 69 -8.23 -18.32 12.55
N TYR A 70 -7.23 -17.54 12.99
CA TYR A 70 -7.38 -16.42 13.89
C TYR A 70 -7.19 -15.13 13.11
N GLY A 71 -8.00 -14.11 13.42
CA GLY A 71 -7.85 -12.77 12.82
C GLY A 71 -6.53 -12.09 13.21
N PHE A 72 -6.11 -11.11 12.42
CA PHE A 72 -4.93 -10.31 12.74
C PHE A 72 -5.17 -9.45 13.98
N LYS A 73 -4.15 -9.29 14.82
CA LYS A 73 -4.14 -8.35 15.95
C LYS A 73 -2.91 -7.46 15.88
N ASP A 74 -3.11 -6.20 16.25
CA ASP A 74 -2.05 -5.19 16.27
C ASP A 74 -1.19 -5.36 17.54
N VAL A 75 -0.03 -5.98 17.36
CA VAL A 75 0.92 -6.25 18.43
C VAL A 75 2.04 -5.20 18.41
N ARG A 76 2.37 -4.63 19.58
CA ARG A 76 3.48 -3.67 19.70
C ARG A 76 4.83 -4.37 19.58
N PRO A 77 5.90 -3.72 19.08
CA PRO A 77 7.24 -4.33 19.01
C PRO A 77 7.77 -4.74 20.39
N GLU A 78 8.00 -6.04 20.59
CA GLU A 78 8.67 -6.65 21.75
C GLU A 78 8.92 -8.15 21.48
N LYS A 79 9.54 -8.84 22.45
CA LYS A 79 9.61 -10.31 22.50
C LYS A 79 8.37 -10.86 23.18
N TYR A 80 7.68 -11.77 22.51
CA TYR A 80 6.43 -12.36 22.97
C TYR A 80 6.50 -13.87 23.01
N GLN A 81 5.72 -14.45 23.91
CA GLN A 81 5.47 -15.88 24.00
C GLN A 81 3.97 -16.13 23.94
N ALA A 82 3.54 -17.18 23.22
CA ALA A 82 2.16 -17.60 23.26
C ALA A 82 1.88 -18.53 24.43
N TYR A 83 0.66 -18.41 24.95
CA TYR A 83 0.12 -19.18 26.04
C TYR A 83 -1.27 -19.68 25.66
N TYR A 84 -1.59 -20.91 26.04
CA TYR A 84 -2.98 -21.34 26.19
C TYR A 84 -3.53 -20.72 27.45
N VAL A 85 -4.68 -20.04 27.35
CA VAL A 85 -5.24 -19.30 28.46
C VAL A 85 -6.64 -19.80 28.78
N TYR A 86 -6.84 -20.18 30.04
CA TYR A 86 -8.14 -20.54 30.57
C TYR A 86 -8.54 -19.57 31.69
N TYR A 87 -9.79 -19.11 31.67
CA TYR A 87 -10.33 -18.21 32.68
C TYR A 87 -11.13 -19.03 33.70
N ASN A 88 -10.67 -19.03 34.96
CA ASN A 88 -11.31 -19.81 36.04
C ASN A 88 -12.65 -19.21 36.49
N LYS A 89 -12.81 -17.88 36.33
CA LYS A 89 -14.08 -17.18 36.56
C LYS A 89 -14.56 -16.54 35.27
N THR A 90 -15.80 -16.85 34.89
CA THR A 90 -16.52 -16.14 33.83
C THR A 90 -16.97 -14.79 34.38
N ILE A 91 -16.15 -13.75 34.17
CA ILE A 91 -16.61 -12.38 34.43
C ILE A 91 -17.55 -11.99 33.29
N ASN A 92 -18.76 -11.56 33.62
CA ASN A 92 -19.72 -10.98 32.67
C ASN A 92 -19.14 -9.70 32.04
N GLY A 93 -18.38 -9.86 30.95
CA GLY A 93 -17.87 -8.77 30.11
C GLY A 93 -16.67 -7.99 30.64
N GLY A 94 -16.04 -8.41 31.75
CA GLY A 94 -14.88 -7.72 32.34
C GLY A 94 -13.54 -8.42 32.08
N VAL A 95 -12.44 -7.66 32.09
CA VAL A 95 -11.07 -8.21 31.98
C VAL A 95 -10.67 -8.88 33.31
N PRO A 96 -10.35 -10.19 33.32
CA PRO A 96 -10.02 -10.91 34.55
C PRO A 96 -8.74 -10.41 35.21
N ALA A 97 -8.64 -10.61 36.52
CA ALA A 97 -7.41 -10.33 37.26
C ALA A 97 -6.32 -11.37 36.92
N ALA A 98 -5.06 -11.03 37.15
CA ALA A 98 -3.91 -11.90 36.84
C ALA A 98 -3.92 -13.24 37.59
N GLU A 99 -4.64 -13.33 38.71
CA GLU A 99 -4.79 -14.53 39.55
C GLU A 99 -5.94 -15.45 39.12
N ASP A 100 -6.91 -14.93 38.37
CA ASP A 100 -8.08 -15.69 37.90
C ASP A 100 -7.85 -16.37 36.54
N ILE A 101 -6.60 -16.31 36.05
CA ILE A 101 -6.19 -16.89 34.76
C ILE A 101 -5.16 -18.00 34.96
N VAL A 102 -5.30 -19.04 34.15
CA VAL A 102 -4.29 -20.10 34.02
C VAL A 102 -3.69 -19.96 32.63
N ALA A 103 -2.40 -19.61 32.58
CA ALA A 103 -1.64 -19.47 31.35
C ALA A 103 -0.59 -20.59 31.27
N VAL A 104 -0.69 -21.44 30.25
CA VAL A 104 0.25 -22.52 29.97
C VAL A 104 1.07 -22.15 28.74
N PRO A 105 2.41 -22.05 28.82
CA PRO A 105 3.22 -21.65 27.69
C PRO A 105 3.16 -22.68 26.57
N ILE A 106 3.10 -22.20 25.33
CA ILE A 106 3.30 -23.01 24.14
C ILE A 106 4.81 -23.11 23.91
N GLU A 107 5.39 -24.25 24.27
CA GLU A 107 6.82 -24.51 24.14
C GLU A 107 7.30 -24.30 22.68
N GLY A 108 8.35 -23.51 22.50
CA GLY A 108 8.90 -23.17 21.18
C GLY A 108 8.16 -22.06 20.41
N PHE A 109 7.05 -21.53 20.92
CA PHE A 109 6.31 -20.42 20.29
C PHE A 109 6.73 -19.07 20.90
N THR A 110 7.94 -18.64 20.55
CA THR A 110 8.48 -17.31 20.91
C THR A 110 8.77 -16.54 19.63
N PHE A 111 8.39 -15.27 19.58
CA PHE A 111 8.61 -14.40 18.44
C PHE A 111 9.05 -13.04 18.91
N GLU A 112 9.93 -12.44 18.13
CA GLU A 112 10.57 -11.16 18.40
C GLU A 112 10.21 -10.21 17.27
N PHE A 113 9.55 -9.12 17.65
CA PHE A 113 9.21 -8.04 16.73
C PHE A 113 10.06 -6.82 17.07
N ASP A 114 11.06 -6.54 16.25
CA ASP A 114 11.96 -5.40 16.44
C ASP A 114 11.46 -4.11 15.77
N THR A 115 10.58 -4.26 14.76
CA THR A 115 10.20 -3.19 13.83
C THR A 115 8.69 -3.13 13.61
N MET A 116 8.16 -1.94 13.36
CA MET A 116 6.73 -1.71 13.08
C MET A 116 6.39 -1.88 11.59
N GLY A 117 5.12 -2.12 11.27
CA GLY A 117 4.60 -2.10 9.90
C GLY A 117 4.74 -3.41 9.10
N GLY A 118 5.30 -4.47 9.70
CA GLY A 118 5.28 -5.80 9.11
C GLY A 118 3.99 -6.56 9.45
N VAL A 119 3.52 -7.40 8.52
CA VAL A 119 2.39 -8.31 8.75
C VAL A 119 2.91 -9.74 8.71
N TYR A 120 2.73 -10.46 9.82
CA TYR A 120 3.23 -11.82 10.00
C TYR A 120 2.07 -12.80 10.18
N ALA A 121 2.10 -13.89 9.44
CA ALA A 121 1.22 -15.04 9.60
C ALA A 121 1.98 -16.19 10.24
N PHE A 122 1.45 -16.70 11.34
CA PHE A 122 1.99 -17.85 12.04
C PHE A 122 1.13 -19.07 11.72
N THR A 123 1.76 -20.14 11.26
CA THR A 123 1.10 -21.43 11.09
C THR A 123 1.64 -22.40 12.12
N VAL A 124 0.72 -23.02 12.88
CA VAL A 124 1.05 -24.04 13.88
C VAL A 124 0.47 -25.34 13.40
N GLY A 125 1.34 -26.30 13.09
CA GLY A 125 0.96 -27.65 12.71
C GLY A 125 1.60 -28.67 13.65
N ALA A 126 1.03 -29.86 13.73
CA ALA A 126 1.68 -30.99 14.37
C ALA A 126 2.30 -31.88 13.28
N ARG A 127 3.62 -32.08 13.32
CA ARG A 127 4.28 -33.05 12.44
C ARG A 127 4.47 -34.35 13.19
N ASN A 128 4.07 -35.46 12.56
CA ASN A 128 4.33 -36.78 13.10
C ASN A 128 5.79 -37.14 12.83
N GLN A 129 6.62 -37.15 13.87
CA GLN A 129 8.01 -37.55 13.77
C GLN A 129 8.29 -38.63 14.82
N SER A 130 8.53 -39.86 14.35
CA SER A 130 8.94 -41.00 15.18
C SER A 130 8.06 -41.24 16.42
N SER A 131 6.74 -41.34 16.21
CA SER A 131 5.73 -41.67 17.24
C SER A 131 5.50 -40.60 18.31
N LYS A 132 6.05 -39.39 18.13
CA LYS A 132 5.77 -38.23 18.97
C LYS A 132 5.25 -37.09 18.08
N LEU A 133 4.08 -36.56 18.40
CA LEU A 133 3.55 -35.34 17.80
C LEU A 133 4.39 -34.18 18.33
N GLN A 134 5.15 -33.52 17.46
CA GLN A 134 5.87 -32.29 17.81
C GLN A 134 5.18 -31.10 17.14
N PRO A 135 4.93 -30.00 17.89
CA PRO A 135 4.43 -28.77 17.30
C PRO A 135 5.53 -28.17 16.41
N GLN A 136 5.22 -27.94 15.14
CA GLN A 136 6.05 -27.19 14.21
C GLN A 136 5.39 -25.85 13.92
N MET A 137 6.14 -24.78 14.12
CA MET A 137 5.72 -23.42 13.77
C MET A 137 6.43 -23.01 12.48
N ASN A 138 5.68 -22.44 11.53
CA ASN A 138 6.27 -21.69 10.42
C ASN A 138 5.77 -20.25 10.49
N ILE A 139 6.68 -19.31 10.21
CA ILE A 139 6.41 -17.88 10.21
C ILE A 139 6.49 -17.43 8.75
N HIS A 140 5.41 -16.83 8.25
CA HIS A 140 5.36 -16.23 6.93
C HIS A 140 5.19 -14.72 7.07
N SER A 141 6.16 -13.95 6.59
CA SER A 141 6.01 -12.51 6.43
C SER A 141 5.18 -12.23 5.18
N ILE A 142 3.97 -11.69 5.36
CA ILE A 142 3.11 -11.26 4.25
C ILE A 142 3.60 -9.91 3.73
N VAL A 143 3.95 -9.02 4.66
CA VAL A 143 4.51 -7.70 4.37
C VAL A 143 5.81 -7.57 5.15
N PRO A 144 6.95 -7.25 4.49
CA PRO A 144 8.21 -7.04 5.18
C PRO A 144 8.11 -5.85 6.13
N ALA A 145 8.90 -5.88 7.19
CA ALA A 145 8.93 -4.79 8.15
C ALA A 145 9.41 -3.47 7.52
N ASN A 146 8.76 -2.38 7.89
CA ASN A 146 9.16 -1.06 7.44
C ASN A 146 10.37 -0.56 8.25
N ASN A 147 11.41 -0.16 7.55
CA ASN A 147 12.62 0.43 8.14
C ASN A 147 12.79 1.91 7.77
N VAL A 148 11.92 2.46 6.91
CA VAL A 148 12.06 3.81 6.35
C VAL A 148 10.98 4.72 6.92
N ASN A 149 11.39 5.91 7.33
CA ASN A 149 10.44 6.91 7.83
C ASN A 149 9.57 7.43 6.67
N ILE A 150 8.26 7.45 6.85
CA ILE A 150 7.30 8.03 5.88
C ILE A 150 7.61 9.49 5.54
N LEU A 151 8.24 10.24 6.45
CA LEU A 151 8.65 11.62 6.22
C LEU A 151 9.66 11.76 5.07
N LEU A 152 10.40 10.70 4.73
CA LEU A 152 11.32 10.71 3.58
C LEU A 152 10.60 10.78 2.23
N GLN A 153 9.29 10.53 2.20
CA GLN A 153 8.47 10.71 1.01
C GLN A 153 8.15 12.19 0.73
N ILE A 154 8.16 13.04 1.78
CA ILE A 154 7.80 14.46 1.65
C ILE A 154 8.73 15.20 0.67
N PRO A 155 10.07 15.09 0.77
CA PRO A 155 10.97 15.73 -0.19
C PRO A 155 10.72 15.29 -1.63
N GLN A 156 10.42 14.00 -1.85
CA GLN A 156 10.16 13.46 -3.19
C GLN A 156 8.90 14.09 -3.80
N TYR A 157 7.81 14.22 -3.03
CA TYR A 157 6.59 14.87 -3.49
C TYR A 157 6.78 16.35 -3.78
N ILE A 158 7.57 17.05 -2.97
CA ILE A 158 7.85 18.47 -3.23
C ILE A 158 8.62 18.64 -4.54
N VAL A 159 9.65 17.82 -4.78
CA VAL A 159 10.47 17.91 -5.99
C VAL A 159 9.68 17.56 -7.25
N ILE A 160 8.88 16.48 -7.23
CA ILE A 160 8.10 16.07 -8.41
C ILE A 160 7.00 17.10 -8.73
N SER A 161 6.30 17.63 -7.72
CA SER A 161 5.27 18.65 -7.94
C SER A 161 5.87 19.97 -8.41
N ALA A 162 7.02 20.39 -7.89
CA ALA A 162 7.71 21.57 -8.40
C ALA A 162 8.16 21.39 -9.85
N ALA A 163 8.70 20.22 -10.20
CA ALA A 163 9.08 19.89 -11.57
C ALA A 163 7.88 19.87 -12.52
N GLU A 164 6.75 19.32 -12.09
CA GLU A 164 5.51 19.30 -12.87
C GLU A 164 4.99 20.71 -13.18
N VAL A 165 4.93 21.58 -12.17
CA VAL A 165 4.48 22.97 -12.36
C VAL A 165 5.37 23.71 -13.34
N ILE A 166 6.70 23.58 -13.19
CA ILE A 166 7.66 24.24 -14.07
C ILE A 166 7.58 23.67 -15.49
N PHE A 167 7.48 22.36 -15.67
CA PHE A 167 7.47 21.77 -17.02
C PHE A 167 6.12 21.91 -17.73
N SER A 168 5.02 21.61 -17.05
CA SER A 168 3.69 21.51 -17.66
C SER A 168 3.10 22.88 -17.99
N ILE A 169 3.15 23.83 -17.04
CA ILE A 169 2.56 25.16 -17.24
C ILE A 169 3.36 25.95 -18.29
N THR A 170 4.68 26.03 -18.14
CA THR A 170 5.49 26.81 -19.09
C THR A 170 5.55 26.15 -20.47
N GLY A 171 5.54 24.82 -20.53
CA GLY A 171 5.52 24.07 -21.78
C GLY A 171 4.25 24.36 -22.60
N LEU A 172 3.09 24.38 -21.95
CA LEU A 172 1.82 24.73 -22.58
C LEU A 172 1.76 26.20 -22.98
N GLU A 173 2.26 27.11 -22.13
CA GLU A 173 2.33 28.54 -22.45
C GLU A 173 3.19 28.80 -23.69
N PHE A 174 4.36 28.16 -23.78
CA PHE A 174 5.21 28.23 -24.97
C PHE A 174 4.51 27.64 -26.21
N ALA A 175 3.89 26.46 -26.08
CA ALA A 175 3.18 25.82 -27.17
C ALA A 175 2.01 26.68 -27.71
N TYR A 176 1.31 27.41 -26.84
CA TYR A 176 0.26 28.35 -27.26
C TYR A 176 0.80 29.62 -27.91
N SER A 177 2.01 30.08 -27.53
CA SER A 177 2.66 31.24 -28.17
C SER A 177 3.10 30.95 -29.60
N GLN A 178 3.42 29.68 -29.91
CA GLN A 178 3.89 29.23 -31.22
C GLN A 178 2.76 28.66 -32.09
N ALA A 179 1.52 28.64 -31.62
CA ALA A 179 0.37 28.11 -32.35
C ALA A 179 -0.52 29.23 -32.88
N ALA A 180 -1.04 29.05 -34.10
CA ALA A 180 -1.99 29.97 -34.70
C ALA A 180 -3.23 30.18 -33.79
N PRO A 181 -3.85 31.38 -33.76
CA PRO A 181 -4.91 31.73 -32.80
C PRO A 181 -6.11 30.75 -32.77
N SER A 182 -6.43 30.13 -33.90
CA SER A 182 -7.52 29.16 -34.07
C SER A 182 -7.19 27.72 -33.63
N MET A 183 -5.92 27.40 -33.34
CA MET A 183 -5.45 26.03 -33.07
C MET A 183 -5.16 25.71 -31.60
N LYS A 184 -5.37 26.65 -30.68
CA LYS A 184 -5.05 26.47 -29.25
C LYS A 184 -5.72 25.22 -28.63
N SER A 185 -6.98 24.95 -28.98
CA SER A 185 -7.71 23.75 -28.50
C SER A 185 -7.09 22.44 -29.02
N VAL A 186 -6.59 22.45 -30.27
CA VAL A 186 -5.94 21.28 -30.87
C VAL A 186 -4.59 21.00 -30.19
N VAL A 187 -3.82 22.04 -29.87
CA VAL A 187 -2.55 21.91 -29.12
C VAL A 187 -2.77 21.29 -27.74
N GLN A 188 -3.80 21.74 -27.01
CA GLN A 188 -4.17 21.14 -25.72
C GLN A 188 -4.55 19.66 -25.84
N ALA A 189 -5.33 19.31 -26.88
CA ALA A 189 -5.72 17.93 -27.13
C ALA A 189 -4.51 17.04 -27.45
N ILE A 190 -3.56 17.54 -28.24
CA ILE A 190 -2.31 16.83 -28.55
C ILE A 190 -1.46 16.69 -27.29
N TRP A 191 -1.36 17.72 -26.45
CA TRP A 191 -0.66 17.65 -25.17
C TRP A 191 -1.22 16.53 -24.28
N LEU A 192 -2.53 16.48 -24.06
CA LEU A 192 -3.18 15.42 -23.28
C LEU A 192 -3.02 14.03 -23.91
N LEU A 193 -3.02 13.95 -25.24
CA LEU A 193 -2.77 12.70 -25.94
C LEU A 193 -1.36 12.16 -25.63
N THR A 194 -0.35 13.02 -25.57
CA THR A 194 1.02 12.58 -25.20
C THR A 194 1.09 12.04 -23.77
N VAL A 195 0.36 12.66 -22.82
CA VAL A 195 0.25 12.15 -21.44
C VAL A 195 -0.38 10.75 -21.43
N ALA A 196 -1.49 10.57 -22.15
CA ALA A 196 -2.15 9.27 -22.26
C ALA A 196 -1.25 8.18 -22.86
N PHE A 197 -0.45 8.51 -23.87
CA PHE A 197 0.54 7.58 -24.41
C PHE A 197 1.63 7.22 -23.38
N GLY A 198 2.08 8.19 -22.57
CA GLY A 198 3.00 7.95 -21.47
C GLY A 198 2.45 6.96 -20.45
N ASP A 199 1.19 7.14 -20.03
CA ASP A 199 0.52 6.25 -19.09
C ASP A 199 0.37 4.82 -19.63
N ILE A 200 0.03 4.68 -20.92
CA ILE A 200 -0.06 3.36 -21.58
C ILE A 200 1.29 2.64 -21.55
N ILE A 201 2.40 3.34 -21.81
CA ILE A 201 3.74 2.75 -21.78
C ILE A 201 4.06 2.21 -20.37
N ILE A 202 3.74 2.96 -19.32
CA ILE A 202 3.96 2.54 -17.93
C ILE A 202 3.15 1.27 -17.61
N ILE A 203 1.87 1.23 -18.01
CA ILE A 203 1.01 0.04 -17.78
C ILE A 203 1.57 -1.20 -18.48
N ILE A 204 2.04 -1.05 -19.72
CA ILE A 204 2.61 -2.16 -20.49
C ILE A 204 3.86 -2.70 -19.77
N ILE A 205 4.78 -1.82 -19.34
CA ILE A 205 6.01 -2.24 -18.68
C ILE A 205 5.70 -2.95 -17.34
N ALA A 206 4.80 -2.39 -16.53
CA ALA A 206 4.37 -3.01 -15.28
C ALA A 206 3.73 -4.39 -15.49
N ARG A 207 3.00 -4.60 -16.58
CA ARG A 207 2.36 -5.90 -16.85
C ARG A 207 3.35 -6.96 -17.33
N LEU A 208 4.45 -6.56 -17.95
CA LEU A 208 5.47 -7.47 -18.48
C LEU A 208 6.39 -8.05 -17.38
N ASP A 209 6.30 -7.56 -16.14
CA ASP A 209 7.05 -8.05 -14.97
C ASP A 209 8.56 -8.23 -15.27
N LEU A 210 9.12 -7.24 -15.96
CA LEU A 210 10.49 -7.31 -16.49
C LEU A 210 11.57 -7.21 -15.40
N PHE A 211 11.20 -6.70 -14.22
CA PHE A 211 12.12 -6.47 -13.11
C PHE A 211 11.55 -7.06 -11.83
N SER A 212 12.31 -7.94 -11.17
CA SER A 212 11.91 -8.51 -9.88
C SER A 212 11.99 -7.50 -8.72
N ASP A 213 12.76 -6.42 -8.90
CA ASP A 213 12.95 -5.35 -7.92
C ASP A 213 12.34 -4.04 -8.40
N LEU A 214 11.40 -3.52 -7.61
CA LEU A 214 10.70 -2.26 -7.87
C LEU A 214 11.67 -1.06 -7.97
N ALA A 215 12.77 -1.08 -7.21
CA ALA A 215 13.76 0.00 -7.27
C ALA A 215 14.43 0.09 -8.65
N ILE A 216 14.75 -1.05 -9.26
CA ILE A 216 15.39 -1.11 -10.59
C ILE A 216 14.41 -0.62 -11.66
N GLU A 217 13.13 -0.97 -11.52
CA GLU A 217 12.07 -0.48 -12.40
C GLU A 217 11.99 1.05 -12.39
N MET A 218 12.00 1.68 -11.20
CA MET A 218 11.97 3.15 -11.07
C MET A 218 13.21 3.84 -11.66
N PHE A 219 14.40 3.27 -11.48
CA PHE A 219 15.62 3.78 -12.11
C PHE A 219 15.58 3.65 -13.64
N SER A 220 14.95 2.59 -14.16
CA SER A 220 14.78 2.39 -15.60
C SER A 220 13.89 3.47 -16.21
N TYR A 221 12.79 3.86 -15.54
CA TYR A 221 11.94 4.97 -15.95
C TYR A 221 12.69 6.30 -15.95
N ALA A 222 13.45 6.57 -14.89
CA ALA A 222 14.27 7.78 -14.81
C ALA A 222 15.32 7.84 -15.95
N GLY A 223 15.98 6.72 -16.24
CA GLY A 223 16.93 6.60 -17.35
C GLY A 223 16.27 6.81 -18.72
N GLY A 224 15.09 6.23 -18.94
CA GLY A 224 14.31 6.42 -20.16
C GLY A 224 13.95 7.90 -20.37
N MET A 225 13.45 8.57 -19.33
CA MET A 225 13.15 10.01 -19.38
C MET A 225 14.40 10.85 -19.66
N PHE A 226 15.54 10.53 -19.05
CA PHE A 226 16.80 11.25 -19.30
C PHE A 226 17.24 11.15 -20.77
N VAL A 227 17.14 9.97 -21.37
CA VAL A 227 17.46 9.76 -22.80
C VAL A 227 16.52 10.57 -23.68
N VAL A 228 15.21 10.51 -23.42
CA VAL A 228 14.21 11.24 -24.20
C VAL A 228 14.44 12.75 -24.12
N ILE A 229 14.66 13.30 -22.93
CA ILE A 229 14.98 14.72 -22.73
C ILE A 229 16.25 15.10 -23.49
N THR A 230 17.29 14.27 -23.44
CA THR A 230 18.55 14.53 -24.15
C THR A 230 18.34 14.58 -25.66
N VAL A 231 17.58 13.64 -26.22
CA VAL A 231 17.29 13.61 -27.66
C VAL A 231 16.48 14.85 -28.07
N PHE A 232 15.42 15.20 -27.33
CA PHE A 232 14.62 16.39 -27.62
C PHE A 232 15.42 17.68 -27.47
N ALA A 233 16.30 17.79 -26.47
CA ALA A 233 17.16 18.95 -26.29
C ALA A 233 18.14 19.12 -27.47
N LEU A 234 18.71 18.03 -27.98
CA LEU A 234 19.57 18.08 -29.17
C LEU A 234 18.79 18.54 -30.40
N ILE A 235 17.58 18.00 -30.63
CA ILE A 235 16.74 18.41 -31.77
C ILE A 235 16.38 19.90 -31.66
N ALA A 236 16.00 20.38 -30.47
CA ALA A 236 15.65 21.78 -30.26
C ALA A 236 16.83 22.73 -30.54
N ILE A 237 18.05 22.37 -30.12
CA ILE A 237 19.24 23.19 -30.35
C ILE A 237 19.63 23.24 -31.83
N PHE A 238 19.51 22.12 -32.54
CA PHE A 238 20.01 22.01 -33.91
C PHE A 238 18.98 22.35 -35.00
N TYR A 239 17.67 22.31 -34.72
CA TYR A 239 16.66 22.28 -35.78
C TYR A 239 15.43 23.18 -35.57
N TYR A 240 15.38 24.00 -34.51
CA TYR A 240 14.21 24.84 -34.24
C TYR A 240 14.38 26.26 -34.79
N ASP A 241 13.48 26.65 -35.71
CA ASP A 241 13.34 28.02 -36.21
C ASP A 241 12.04 28.62 -35.65
N TYR A 242 12.08 29.86 -35.20
CA TYR A 242 10.96 30.50 -34.49
C TYR A 242 9.91 30.99 -35.49
N ALA A 243 8.65 30.61 -35.26
CA ALA A 243 7.53 31.15 -36.04
C ALA A 243 7.00 32.41 -35.34
N ASP A 244 7.24 33.58 -35.95
CA ASP A 244 6.69 34.85 -35.47
C ASP A 244 5.34 35.12 -36.15
N TYR A 245 4.27 35.19 -35.36
CA TYR A 245 2.91 35.49 -35.83
C TYR A 245 2.47 36.92 -35.47
N SER A 246 3.41 37.81 -35.09
CA SER A 246 3.09 39.18 -34.68
C SER A 246 2.50 40.06 -35.79
N ASP A 247 2.68 39.71 -37.07
CA ASP A 247 2.31 40.59 -38.19
C ASP A 247 0.93 40.29 -38.83
N GLU A 248 0.30 39.15 -38.56
CA GLU A 248 -1.01 38.84 -39.16
C GLU A 248 -2.18 39.60 -38.54
N THR A 249 -2.01 40.20 -37.35
CA THR A 249 -3.02 41.09 -36.76
C THR A 249 -2.93 42.54 -37.24
N ALA A 250 -1.81 42.96 -37.83
CA ALA A 250 -1.65 44.31 -38.37
C ALA A 250 -2.17 44.48 -39.80
N THR A 251 -2.39 43.38 -40.52
CA THR A 251 -2.77 43.40 -41.95
C THR A 251 -4.25 43.12 -42.21
N ALA A 252 -5.04 42.82 -41.16
CA ALA A 252 -6.47 42.56 -41.29
C ALA A 252 -7.35 43.83 -41.33
N ASP A 253 -6.80 45.01 -41.03
CA ASP A 253 -7.58 46.27 -40.98
C ASP A 253 -7.54 47.11 -42.27
N THR A 254 -6.96 46.63 -43.37
CA THR A 254 -6.88 47.39 -44.63
C THR A 254 -7.33 46.58 -45.84
N CYS A 255 -8.63 46.30 -45.95
CA CYS A 255 -9.44 45.95 -47.15
C CYS A 255 -10.86 45.66 -46.60
N THR A 256 -11.98 46.31 -46.92
CA THR A 256 -12.49 46.89 -48.16
C THR A 256 -13.58 47.94 -47.83
N SER A 257 -13.54 49.10 -48.48
CA SER A 257 -14.75 49.86 -48.80
C SER A 257 -15.47 49.17 -49.96
N ASP A 258 -16.80 49.08 -49.84
CA ASP A 258 -17.80 48.75 -50.87
C ASP A 258 -18.41 47.33 -50.82
N GLY A 259 -19.75 47.27 -50.87
CA GLY A 259 -20.53 46.05 -51.12
C GLY A 259 -21.23 45.39 -49.93
N THR A 260 -22.45 45.87 -49.66
CA THR A 260 -23.63 45.21 -49.07
C THR A 260 -23.64 43.69 -48.79
N ASP A 261 -24.30 43.35 -47.65
CA ASP A 261 -24.84 42.04 -47.21
C ASP A 261 -23.85 41.20 -46.36
N ASN A 262 -23.98 41.04 -45.03
CA ASN A 262 -25.06 40.35 -44.31
C ASN A 262 -25.10 40.81 -42.83
N ALA A 263 -26.20 41.41 -42.40
CA ALA A 263 -26.46 41.71 -41.00
C ALA A 263 -26.98 40.46 -40.27
N SER A 264 -26.08 39.61 -39.76
CA SER A 264 -26.47 38.54 -38.81
C SER A 264 -25.38 38.07 -37.83
N PHE A 265 -24.24 38.75 -37.73
CA PHE A 265 -23.20 38.34 -36.77
C PHE A 265 -22.65 39.49 -35.90
N VAL A 266 -23.45 40.52 -35.65
CA VAL A 266 -23.12 41.56 -34.66
C VAL A 266 -24.29 41.73 -33.71
N ALA A 267 -24.29 40.90 -32.67
CA ALA A 267 -24.80 41.18 -31.34
C ALA A 267 -24.36 40.01 -30.45
N ASP A 268 -23.31 40.24 -29.65
CA ASP A 268 -23.27 39.92 -28.21
C ASP A 268 -21.83 39.75 -27.67
N SER A 269 -20.96 40.76 -27.87
CA SER A 269 -19.67 40.83 -27.14
C SER A 269 -19.26 42.23 -26.65
N GLU A 270 -20.11 43.25 -26.83
CA GLU A 270 -19.96 44.54 -26.15
C GLU A 270 -20.76 44.56 -24.84
N ASP A 271 -20.39 43.70 -23.89
CA ASP A 271 -20.77 43.89 -22.49
C ASP A 271 -19.86 43.06 -21.57
N ARG A 272 -18.54 43.35 -21.59
CA ARG A 272 -17.60 43.04 -20.49
C ARG A 272 -16.19 43.54 -20.77
N LEU A 273 -16.02 44.86 -20.86
CA LEU A 273 -14.73 45.46 -20.56
C LEU A 273 -14.90 46.66 -19.63
N SER A 274 -14.19 46.58 -18.50
CA SER A 274 -13.83 47.65 -17.60
C SER A 274 -14.75 47.97 -16.42
N GLY A 275 -14.48 47.26 -15.32
CA GLY A 275 -14.74 47.69 -13.94
C GLY A 275 -14.43 46.51 -13.03
N THR A 276 -13.26 46.37 -12.41
CA THR A 276 -12.57 47.36 -11.60
C THR A 276 -11.16 46.86 -11.34
N LYS A 277 -10.23 47.82 -11.37
CA LYS A 277 -8.78 47.72 -11.18
C LYS A 277 -8.30 46.76 -10.09
N MET A 278 -7.25 46.01 -10.40
CA MET A 278 -5.92 46.26 -9.84
C MET A 278 -4.86 46.08 -10.92
#